data_AF-A0A4Z0FDJ8-F1
#
_entry.id   AF-A0A4Z0FDJ8-F1
#
_cell.length_a   1.000
_cell.length_b   1.000
_cell.length_c   1.000
_cell.angle_alpha   90.00
_cell.angle_beta   90.00
_cell.angle_gamma   90.00
#
_symmetry.space_group_name_H-M   'P 1'
#
loop_
_entity.id
_entity.type
_entity.pdbx_description
1 polymer ?
#
loop_
_entity_poly.entity_id
_entity_poly.type
_entity_poly.pdbx_seq_one_letter_code
_entity_poly.pdbx_strand_id
1 'polypeptide(L)'
;MKILCHLNVKFGESEMQKQSKARSFMQATTLMVGLAACSSFVMVPAAMAAERSATERVDDAAITAQVKTRLLANEVTRSININVDTKAGVVTLRGTAPNETAKEKAEEVAHGVEGVQAVANALIIGDSSMNPQTATAKAKDAAVEGEQMAGDAWITTKVKAQLLADDEVKGFDINVSTKSGVVTLAGLLPSEAMRDKAVRITKGVKGVKKVNSDALKVGS
;
A
#
# COMPACT_ATOMS: atom_id res chain seq x y z
N MET A 1 15.04 -50.12 3.01
CA MET A 1 15.86 -49.07 2.39
C MET A 1 15.44 -47.70 2.91
N LYS A 2 16.31 -47.04 3.69
CA LYS A 2 16.23 -45.63 4.08
C LYS A 2 17.16 -44.87 3.15
N ILE A 3 16.67 -43.83 2.47
CA ILE A 3 17.52 -42.83 1.84
C ILE A 3 17.11 -41.49 2.42
N LEU A 4 17.96 -41.02 3.35
CA LEU A 4 18.03 -39.64 3.78
C LEU A 4 18.53 -38.78 2.61
N CYS A 5 17.90 -37.63 2.36
CA CYS A 5 18.60 -36.50 1.74
C CYS A 5 18.86 -35.45 2.81
N HIS A 6 20.14 -35.40 3.17
CA HIS A 6 20.84 -34.43 3.99
C HIS A 6 21.24 -33.24 3.09
N LEU A 7 20.84 -32.02 3.43
CA LEU A 7 21.42 -30.77 2.89
C LEU A 7 21.05 -29.65 3.87
N ASN A 8 21.79 -29.33 4.93
CA ASN A 8 23.21 -28.97 5.09
C ASN A 8 23.66 -27.75 4.28
N VAL A 9 22.98 -26.61 4.48
CA VAL A 9 23.56 -25.29 4.20
C VAL A 9 24.50 -24.94 5.35
N LYS A 10 25.79 -25.02 5.04
CA LYS A 10 26.95 -24.80 5.90
C LYS A 10 27.39 -23.33 5.77
N PHE A 11 27.66 -22.72 6.93
CA PHE A 11 28.71 -21.73 7.17
C PHE A 11 28.72 -20.40 6.38
N GLY A 12 28.38 -19.33 7.09
CA GLY A 12 28.85 -17.96 6.84
C GLY A 12 29.24 -17.35 8.19
N GLU A 13 30.38 -17.79 8.71
CA GLU A 13 30.97 -17.36 9.99
C GLU A 13 32.13 -16.40 9.67
N SER A 14 31.93 -15.10 9.91
CA SER A 14 32.97 -14.05 10.03
C SER A 14 32.21 -12.76 10.37
N GLU A 15 32.16 -12.31 11.61
CA GLU A 15 33.10 -11.31 12.12
C GLU A 15 32.99 -11.30 13.67
N MET A 16 33.57 -12.30 14.31
CA MET A 16 33.76 -12.31 15.77
C MET A 16 35.20 -12.70 16.10
N GLN A 17 36.18 -11.81 15.86
CA GLN A 17 37.51 -11.84 16.52
C GLN A 17 38.30 -10.57 16.21
N LYS A 18 38.06 -9.49 16.98
CA LYS A 18 39.11 -8.48 17.24
C LYS A 18 38.92 -7.82 18.61
N GLN A 19 38.77 -8.65 19.63
CA GLN A 19 39.08 -8.30 21.02
C GLN A 19 40.47 -8.89 21.33
N SER A 20 41.24 -8.23 22.19
CA SER A 20 42.57 -8.64 22.67
C SER A 20 43.78 -8.23 21.80
N LYS A 21 44.22 -6.98 21.98
CA LYS A 21 45.64 -6.75 22.25
C LYS A 21 45.77 -5.88 23.49
N ALA A 22 46.29 -6.52 24.54
CA ALA A 22 47.03 -6.01 25.70
C ALA A 22 46.84 -4.51 26.00
N ARG A 23 46.25 -4.17 27.14
CA ARG A 23 46.99 -3.95 28.40
C ARG A 23 48.26 -3.11 28.21
N SER A 24 48.35 -2.10 29.07
CA SER A 24 49.55 -1.35 29.43
C SER A 24 49.81 -0.10 28.59
N PHE A 25 49.15 0.99 28.94
CA PHE A 25 49.85 2.27 29.10
C PHE A 25 49.26 2.99 30.31
N MET A 26 49.67 2.49 31.47
CA MET A 26 49.76 3.23 32.73
C MET A 26 50.77 4.36 32.53
N GLN A 27 50.31 5.61 32.49
CA GLN A 27 51.02 6.85 32.86
C GLN A 27 50.06 8.03 32.62
N ALA A 28 49.41 8.55 33.68
CA ALA A 28 49.95 9.60 34.56
C ALA A 28 49.77 11.00 33.97
N THR A 29 48.62 11.62 34.28
CA THR A 29 48.52 13.07 34.46
C THR A 29 47.37 13.39 35.42
N THR A 30 47.71 13.31 36.71
CA THR A 30 46.94 13.85 37.83
C THR A 30 47.35 15.31 38.05
N LEU A 31 46.39 16.24 37.93
CA LEU A 31 46.36 17.57 38.55
C LEU A 31 44.93 18.10 38.28
N MET A 32 43.99 18.34 39.20
CA MET A 32 44.00 18.95 40.53
C MET A 32 42.96 18.26 41.41
N VAL A 33 43.35 17.98 42.65
CA VAL A 33 42.49 17.52 43.73
C VAL A 33 41.63 18.70 44.20
N GLY A 34 40.34 18.68 43.89
CA GLY A 34 39.31 19.48 44.55
C GLY A 34 38.51 18.59 45.49
N LEU A 35 38.77 18.74 46.79
CA LEU A 35 38.14 17.99 47.88
C LEU A 35 36.66 18.38 48.02
N ALA A 36 35.75 17.54 47.54
CA ALA A 36 34.37 17.50 48.00
C ALA A 36 33.95 16.03 48.12
N ALA A 37 33.89 15.55 49.37
CA ALA A 37 33.41 14.23 49.73
C ALA A 37 31.91 14.13 49.42
N CYS A 38 31.52 13.07 48.70
CA CYS A 38 30.37 12.20 48.97
C CYS A 38 30.25 11.17 47.83
N SER A 39 30.95 10.04 48.02
CA SER A 39 30.38 8.70 47.91
C SER A 39 29.09 8.58 47.09
N SER A 40 29.22 8.30 45.79
CA SER A 40 28.46 7.28 45.03
C SER A 40 28.56 7.54 43.53
N PHE A 41 29.75 7.32 42.95
CA PHE A 41 29.82 7.04 41.52
C PHE A 41 29.32 5.60 41.33
N VAL A 42 28.01 5.45 41.20
CA VAL A 42 27.39 4.17 40.85
C VAL A 42 27.90 3.80 39.45
N MET A 43 28.85 2.88 39.40
CA MET A 43 29.19 2.14 38.21
C MET A 43 27.92 1.39 37.78
N VAL A 44 27.19 1.95 36.82
CA VAL A 44 26.06 1.27 36.18
C VAL A 44 26.63 0.06 35.43
N PRO A 45 26.24 -1.18 35.78
CA PRO A 45 26.72 -2.35 35.08
C PRO A 45 26.15 -2.37 33.65
N ALA A 46 27.01 -2.63 32.67
CA ALA A 46 26.65 -2.77 31.25
C ALA A 46 25.61 -3.88 30.95
N ALA A 47 25.23 -4.69 31.97
CA ALA A 47 24.14 -5.65 31.89
C ALA A 47 22.76 -5.01 31.65
N MET A 48 22.54 -3.75 32.07
CA MET A 48 21.27 -3.03 31.86
C MET A 48 20.98 -2.69 30.39
N ALA A 49 21.97 -2.77 29.51
CA ALA A 49 21.75 -2.61 28.06
C ALA A 49 21.21 -3.89 27.42
N ALA A 50 21.54 -5.07 27.98
CA ALA A 50 21.07 -6.36 27.47
C ALA A 50 19.62 -6.66 27.90
N GLU A 51 19.20 -6.21 29.10
CA GLU A 51 17.81 -6.37 29.55
C GLU A 51 16.83 -5.54 28.71
N ARG A 52 17.15 -4.30 28.32
CA ARG A 52 16.25 -3.48 27.49
C ARG A 52 15.90 -4.16 26.17
N SER A 53 16.91 -4.72 25.48
CA SER A 53 16.67 -5.41 24.21
C SER A 53 15.91 -6.74 24.36
N ALA A 54 15.95 -7.39 25.53
CA ALA A 54 15.14 -8.58 25.79
C ALA A 54 13.67 -8.21 26.05
N THR A 55 13.43 -7.18 26.86
CA THR A 55 12.08 -6.68 27.18
C THR A 55 11.41 -6.07 25.94
N GLU A 56 12.11 -5.22 25.17
CA GLU A 56 11.59 -4.62 23.93
C GLU A 56 11.15 -5.67 22.90
N ARG A 57 11.86 -6.81 22.81
CA ARG A 57 11.48 -7.90 21.88
C ARG A 57 10.22 -8.64 22.34
N VAL A 58 10.01 -8.75 23.65
CA VAL A 58 8.78 -9.33 24.21
C VAL A 58 7.61 -8.37 23.99
N ASP A 59 7.83 -7.07 24.19
CA ASP A 59 6.83 -6.02 23.95
C ASP A 59 6.43 -5.94 22.47
N ASP A 60 7.39 -5.91 21.54
CA ASP A 60 7.14 -5.87 20.10
C ASP A 60 6.36 -7.10 19.61
N ALA A 61 6.66 -8.29 20.16
CA ALA A 61 5.95 -9.51 19.84
C ALA A 61 4.49 -9.46 20.34
N ALA A 62 4.27 -8.93 21.55
CA ALA A 62 2.94 -8.73 22.11
C ALA A 62 2.13 -7.71 21.28
N ILE A 63 2.74 -6.58 20.91
CA ILE A 63 2.12 -5.56 20.03
C ILE A 63 1.74 -6.20 18.69
N THR A 64 2.67 -6.94 18.07
CA THR A 64 2.41 -7.61 16.78
C THR A 64 1.23 -8.59 16.89
N ALA A 65 1.16 -9.38 17.95
CA ALA A 65 0.06 -10.31 18.19
C ALA A 65 -1.28 -9.58 18.39
N GLN A 66 -1.29 -8.48 19.14
CA GLN A 66 -2.49 -7.66 19.35
C GLN A 66 -2.97 -7.02 18.05
N VAL A 67 -2.07 -6.38 17.28
CA VAL A 67 -2.38 -5.79 15.97
C VAL A 67 -2.97 -6.85 15.05
N LYS A 68 -2.33 -8.02 14.94
CA LYS A 68 -2.83 -9.11 14.10
C LYS A 68 -4.22 -9.59 14.53
N THR A 69 -4.46 -9.71 15.83
CA THR A 69 -5.78 -10.10 16.37
C THR A 69 -6.86 -9.07 16.01
N ARG A 70 -6.55 -7.77 16.15
CA ARG A 70 -7.48 -6.68 15.80
C ARG A 70 -7.77 -6.63 14.30
N LEU A 71 -6.77 -6.85 13.46
CA LEU A 71 -6.94 -6.92 12.01
C LEU A 71 -7.78 -8.14 11.59
N LEU A 72 -7.66 -9.27 12.29
CA LEU A 72 -8.49 -10.45 12.05
C LEU A 72 -9.93 -10.28 12.56
N ALA A 73 -10.13 -9.46 13.59
CA ALA A 73 -11.47 -9.17 14.13
C ALA A 73 -12.29 -8.22 13.23
N ASN A 74 -11.65 -7.45 12.34
CA ASN A 74 -12.32 -6.53 11.45
C ASN A 74 -12.69 -7.22 10.13
N GLU A 75 -13.96 -7.11 9.73
CA GLU A 75 -14.51 -7.81 8.57
C GLU A 75 -13.85 -7.45 7.24
N VAL A 76 -13.33 -6.23 7.11
CA VAL A 76 -12.69 -5.72 5.90
C VAL A 76 -11.27 -6.24 5.78
N THR A 77 -10.52 -6.28 6.88
CA THR A 77 -9.10 -6.64 6.88
C THR A 77 -8.86 -8.14 7.08
N ARG A 78 -9.81 -8.89 7.66
CA ARG A 78 -9.66 -10.35 7.90
C ARG A 78 -9.48 -11.19 6.63
N SER A 79 -9.99 -10.69 5.49
CA SER A 79 -9.89 -11.38 4.20
C SER A 79 -8.59 -11.04 3.45
N ILE A 80 -7.75 -10.18 4.04
CA ILE A 80 -6.52 -9.67 3.43
C ILE A 80 -5.34 -10.36 4.10
N ASN A 81 -4.42 -10.89 3.29
CA ASN A 81 -3.16 -11.41 3.79
C ASN A 81 -2.21 -10.24 4.08
N ILE A 82 -2.20 -9.78 5.33
CA ILE A 82 -1.33 -8.71 5.82
C ILE A 82 -0.27 -9.32 6.75
N ASN A 83 1.00 -9.10 6.42
CA ASN A 83 2.11 -9.35 7.33
C ASN A 83 2.36 -8.11 8.19
N VAL A 84 2.49 -8.33 9.49
CA VAL A 84 2.73 -7.27 10.47
C VAL A 84 4.11 -7.52 11.09
N ASP A 85 4.98 -6.52 11.02
CA ASP A 85 6.30 -6.55 11.64
C ASP A 85 6.45 -5.33 12.56
N THR A 86 6.75 -5.53 13.83
CA THR A 86 6.99 -4.44 14.79
C THR A 86 8.46 -4.41 15.19
N LYS A 87 9.06 -3.21 15.24
CA LYS A 87 10.41 -3.00 15.78
C LYS A 87 10.45 -1.71 16.59
N ALA A 88 10.80 -1.81 17.88
CA ALA A 88 10.88 -0.68 18.79
C ALA A 88 9.60 0.20 18.76
N GLY A 89 8.43 -0.44 18.75
CA GLY A 89 7.13 0.25 18.68
C GLY A 89 6.73 0.82 17.31
N VAL A 90 7.53 0.62 16.25
CA VAL A 90 7.16 0.98 14.87
C VAL A 90 6.58 -0.25 14.16
N VAL A 91 5.31 -0.18 13.78
CA VAL A 91 4.58 -1.27 13.12
C VAL A 91 4.62 -1.08 11.62
N THR A 92 5.11 -2.06 10.88
CA THR A 92 5.10 -2.07 9.42
C THR A 92 4.06 -3.05 8.91
N LEU A 93 3.11 -2.55 8.12
CA LEU A 93 2.07 -3.35 7.46
C LEU A 93 2.49 -3.64 6.03
N ARG A 94 2.63 -4.92 5.67
CA ARG A 94 3.01 -5.37 4.32
C ARG A 94 1.99 -6.34 3.77
N GLY A 95 1.67 -6.23 2.49
CA GLY A 95 0.66 -7.09 1.86
C GLY A 95 -0.04 -6.40 0.71
N THR A 96 -1.05 -7.08 0.17
CA THR A 96 -1.87 -6.58 -0.94
C THR A 96 -3.26 -6.27 -0.44
N ALA A 97 -3.65 -5.00 -0.44
CA ALA A 97 -5.00 -4.55 -0.08
C ALA A 97 -5.87 -4.43 -1.35
N PRO A 98 -7.16 -4.78 -1.31
CA PRO A 98 -8.04 -4.74 -2.48
C PRO A 98 -8.51 -3.32 -2.85
N ASN A 99 -8.49 -2.38 -1.90
CA ASN A 99 -8.92 -1.00 -2.10
C ASN A 99 -8.26 -0.06 -1.08
N GLU A 100 -8.37 1.26 -1.33
CA GLU A 100 -7.81 2.31 -0.47
C GLU A 100 -8.50 2.34 0.91
N THR A 101 -9.81 2.13 0.97
CA THR A 101 -10.56 2.07 2.23
C THR A 101 -10.04 0.97 3.18
N ALA A 102 -9.66 -0.19 2.65
CA ALA A 102 -9.08 -1.28 3.43
C ALA A 102 -7.67 -0.91 3.95
N LYS A 103 -6.91 -0.15 3.15
CA LYS A 103 -5.59 0.36 3.53
C LYS A 103 -5.71 1.35 4.71
N GLU A 104 -6.65 2.29 4.63
CA GLU A 104 -6.94 3.24 5.71
C GLU A 104 -7.42 2.53 6.97
N LYS A 105 -8.35 1.57 6.84
CA LYS A 105 -8.89 0.85 7.99
C LYS A 105 -7.83 0.00 8.69
N ALA A 106 -6.90 -0.60 7.94
CA ALA A 106 -5.78 -1.34 8.52
C ALA A 106 -4.85 -0.43 9.34
N GLU A 107 -4.60 0.78 8.85
CA GLU A 107 -3.80 1.80 9.54
C GLU A 107 -4.47 2.29 10.82
N GLU A 108 -5.76 2.61 10.75
CA GLU A 108 -6.56 3.01 11.93
C GLU A 108 -6.54 1.93 13.02
N VAL A 109 -6.74 0.66 12.63
CA VAL A 109 -6.73 -0.46 13.57
C VAL A 109 -5.34 -0.66 14.19
N ALA A 110 -4.27 -0.47 13.42
CA ALA A 110 -2.90 -0.58 13.93
C ALA A 110 -2.56 0.55 14.91
N HIS A 111 -3.01 1.78 14.64
CA HIS A 111 -2.83 2.91 15.56
C HIS A 111 -3.60 2.78 16.88
N GLY A 112 -4.72 2.04 16.88
CA GLY A 112 -5.52 1.83 18.09
C GLY A 112 -4.94 0.83 19.09
N VAL A 113 -3.76 0.26 18.83
CA VAL A 113 -3.09 -0.68 19.75
C VAL A 113 -2.15 0.07 20.69
N GLU A 114 -2.23 -0.25 21.98
CA GLU A 114 -1.37 0.37 23.00
C GLU A 114 0.10 0.00 22.77
N GLY A 115 0.98 0.99 22.84
CA GLY A 115 2.43 0.83 22.61
C GLY A 115 2.89 1.07 21.16
N VAL A 116 1.98 1.31 20.22
CA VAL A 116 2.34 1.70 18.85
C VAL A 116 2.75 3.17 18.80
N GLN A 117 4.00 3.44 18.42
CA GLN A 117 4.54 4.78 18.28
C GLN A 117 4.34 5.33 16.87
N ALA A 118 4.47 4.48 15.86
CA ALA A 118 4.27 4.83 14.46
C ALA A 118 3.81 3.63 13.65
N VAL A 119 2.99 3.88 12.61
CA VAL A 119 2.57 2.87 11.66
C VAL A 119 3.15 3.23 10.28
N ALA A 120 3.93 2.31 9.73
CA ALA A 120 4.46 2.37 8.39
C ALA A 120 3.59 1.51 7.47
N ASN A 121 2.77 2.16 6.65
CA ASN A 121 1.86 1.49 5.73
C ASN A 121 2.54 1.21 4.39
N ALA A 122 2.98 -0.04 4.18
CA ALA A 122 3.59 -0.53 2.94
C ALA A 122 2.65 -1.50 2.19
N LEU A 123 1.33 -1.31 2.34
CA LEU A 123 0.33 -2.05 1.59
C LEU A 123 0.28 -1.57 0.14
N ILE A 124 0.42 -2.52 -0.80
CA ILE A 124 0.18 -2.27 -2.23
C ILE A 124 -1.31 -2.48 -2.51
N ILE A 125 -1.91 -1.57 -3.28
CA ILE A 125 -3.29 -1.75 -3.74
C ILE A 125 -3.22 -2.73 -4.90
N GLY A 126 -3.64 -3.97 -4.65
CA GLY A 126 -3.83 -4.95 -5.71
C GLY A 126 -5.25 -4.81 -6.21
N ASP A 127 -5.37 -4.63 -7.52
CA ASP A 127 -6.56 -4.54 -8.36
C ASP A 127 -7.47 -5.80 -8.33
N SER A 128 -7.38 -6.58 -7.25
CA SER A 128 -8.11 -7.83 -7.02
C SER A 128 -9.42 -7.62 -6.25
N SER A 129 -10.17 -6.54 -6.49
CA SER A 129 -11.61 -6.51 -6.16
C SER A 129 -12.30 -5.26 -6.73
N MET A 130 -12.63 -5.31 -8.02
CA MET A 130 -13.90 -4.70 -8.44
C MET A 130 -15.03 -5.53 -7.82
N ASN A 131 -15.39 -5.25 -6.56
CA ASN A 131 -16.70 -5.59 -6.03
C ASN A 131 -17.48 -4.29 -5.78
N PRO A 132 -18.36 -3.87 -6.70
CA PRO A 132 -19.23 -2.72 -6.51
C PRO A 132 -20.39 -3.12 -5.59
N GLN A 133 -20.09 -3.36 -4.32
CA GLN A 133 -21.14 -3.65 -3.33
C GLN A 133 -20.87 -2.94 -2.00
N THR A 134 -20.76 -1.62 -2.10
CA THR A 134 -21.27 -0.70 -1.08
C THR A 134 -22.30 0.23 -1.73
N ALA A 135 -23.27 -0.37 -2.44
CA ALA A 135 -24.57 0.23 -2.53
C ALA A 135 -25.26 0.03 -1.18
N THR A 136 -25.71 1.14 -0.60
CA THR A 136 -26.67 1.27 0.51
C THR A 136 -26.15 1.09 1.94
N ALA A 137 -25.67 2.18 2.55
CA ALA A 137 -26.30 2.76 3.75
C ALA A 137 -25.59 4.05 4.19
N LYS A 138 -26.03 5.17 3.60
CA LYS A 138 -26.06 6.58 4.07
C LYS A 138 -25.97 7.45 2.81
N ALA A 139 -27.13 7.77 2.23
CA ALA A 139 -27.82 9.05 2.47
C ALA A 139 -26.90 10.19 2.03
N LYS A 140 -27.05 10.64 0.78
CA LYS A 140 -27.74 11.90 0.42
C LYS A 140 -27.00 13.08 1.06
N ASP A 141 -26.53 14.00 0.21
CA ASP A 141 -25.79 15.23 0.55
C ASP A 141 -24.25 15.14 0.55
N ALA A 142 -23.69 14.81 -0.62
CA ALA A 142 -22.35 15.27 -1.02
C ALA A 142 -22.21 15.13 -2.54
N ALA A 143 -23.02 15.89 -3.27
CA ALA A 143 -22.55 16.39 -4.54
C ALA A 143 -21.36 17.31 -4.25
N VAL A 144 -20.49 17.45 -5.25
CA VAL A 144 -19.41 18.43 -5.38
C VAL A 144 -18.04 17.93 -4.91
N GLU A 145 -17.23 17.59 -5.92
CA GLU A 145 -15.75 17.61 -5.92
C GLU A 145 -14.98 16.35 -5.48
N GLY A 146 -15.37 15.20 -6.02
CA GLY A 146 -14.48 14.03 -6.19
C GLY A 146 -14.71 13.24 -7.50
N GLU A 147 -15.76 13.58 -8.25
CA GLU A 147 -16.22 12.81 -9.41
C GLU A 147 -15.39 13.00 -10.67
N GLN A 148 -14.42 13.92 -10.70
CA GLN A 148 -13.58 14.11 -11.90
C GLN A 148 -12.46 13.07 -12.00
N MET A 149 -12.00 12.51 -10.89
CA MET A 149 -10.93 11.50 -10.89
C MET A 149 -11.46 10.11 -11.27
N ALA A 150 -12.69 9.76 -10.86
CA ALA A 150 -13.35 8.53 -11.28
C ALA A 150 -14.19 8.71 -12.56
N GLY A 151 -14.65 9.94 -12.83
CA GLY A 151 -15.59 10.38 -13.87
C GLY A 151 -15.26 9.93 -15.28
N ASP A 152 -14.17 10.48 -15.77
CA ASP A 152 -13.77 10.33 -17.16
C ASP A 152 -13.31 8.89 -17.44
N ALA A 153 -12.74 8.21 -16.44
CA ALA A 153 -12.35 6.81 -16.54
C ALA A 153 -13.57 5.89 -16.67
N TRP A 154 -14.63 6.11 -15.88
CA TRP A 154 -15.86 5.32 -16.00
C TRP A 154 -16.62 5.64 -17.29
N ILE A 155 -16.64 6.91 -17.75
CA ILE A 155 -17.24 7.31 -19.02
C ILE A 155 -16.53 6.59 -20.17
N THR A 156 -15.18 6.64 -20.20
CA THR A 156 -14.38 6.00 -21.25
C THR A 156 -14.62 4.49 -21.28
N THR A 157 -14.63 3.84 -20.12
CA THR A 157 -14.88 2.39 -20.01
C THR A 157 -16.27 2.03 -20.54
N LYS A 158 -17.29 2.82 -20.19
CA LYS A 158 -18.67 2.58 -20.62
C LYS A 158 -18.87 2.83 -22.10
N VAL A 159 -18.31 3.92 -22.64
CA VAL A 159 -18.34 4.21 -24.08
C VAL A 159 -17.65 3.09 -24.85
N LYS A 160 -16.45 2.66 -24.42
CA LYS A 160 -15.71 1.58 -25.08
C LYS A 160 -16.48 0.26 -25.04
N ALA A 161 -17.12 -0.07 -23.91
CA ALA A 161 -17.96 -1.25 -23.79
C ALA A 161 -19.16 -1.22 -24.75
N GLN A 162 -19.85 -0.08 -24.89
CA GLN A 162 -20.99 0.04 -25.79
C GLN A 162 -20.58 -0.01 -27.27
N LEU A 163 -19.42 0.55 -27.63
CA LEU A 163 -18.88 0.44 -28.98
C LEU A 163 -18.47 -0.99 -29.31
N LEU A 164 -17.89 -1.72 -28.34
CA LEU A 164 -17.55 -3.14 -28.53
C LEU A 164 -18.78 -4.06 -28.59
N ALA A 165 -19.90 -3.65 -27.99
CA ALA A 165 -21.14 -4.42 -28.00
C ALA A 165 -21.90 -4.34 -29.33
N ASP A 166 -21.62 -3.34 -30.16
CA ASP A 166 -22.30 -3.17 -31.45
C ASP A 166 -21.50 -3.87 -32.57
N ASP A 167 -22.15 -4.81 -33.25
CA ASP A 167 -21.54 -5.66 -34.27
C ASP A 167 -20.93 -4.90 -35.45
N GLU A 168 -21.41 -3.70 -35.75
CA GLU A 168 -20.95 -2.91 -36.89
C GLU A 168 -19.68 -2.12 -36.58
N VAL A 169 -19.47 -1.68 -35.34
CA VAL A 169 -18.33 -0.83 -34.94
C VAL A 169 -17.23 -1.57 -34.17
N LYS A 170 -17.49 -2.76 -33.61
CA LYS A 170 -16.54 -3.52 -32.79
C LYS A 170 -15.29 -4.04 -33.52
N GLY A 171 -15.31 -4.07 -34.84
CA GLY A 171 -14.20 -4.58 -35.68
C GLY A 171 -13.14 -3.54 -36.05
N PHE A 172 -13.31 -2.28 -35.62
CA PHE A 172 -12.42 -1.18 -35.98
C PHE A 172 -11.64 -0.69 -34.76
N ASP A 173 -10.38 -0.34 -34.97
CA ASP A 173 -9.53 0.29 -33.95
C ASP A 173 -10.01 1.72 -33.68
N ILE A 174 -10.97 1.84 -32.77
CA ILE A 174 -11.51 3.13 -32.30
C ILE A 174 -10.89 3.45 -30.94
N ASN A 175 -10.09 4.51 -30.91
CA ASN A 175 -9.57 5.07 -29.67
C ASN A 175 -10.56 6.06 -29.08
N VAL A 176 -10.87 5.89 -27.79
CA VAL A 176 -11.80 6.73 -27.04
C VAL A 176 -11.02 7.42 -25.93
N SER A 177 -11.04 8.74 -25.90
CA SER A 177 -10.43 9.53 -24.83
C SER A 177 -11.45 10.52 -24.28
N THR A 178 -11.66 10.51 -22.97
CA THR A 178 -12.55 11.46 -22.30
C THR A 178 -11.75 12.45 -21.48
N LYS A 179 -12.06 13.74 -21.59
CA LYS A 179 -11.45 14.80 -20.78
C LYS A 179 -12.49 15.82 -20.37
N SER A 180 -12.73 15.95 -19.06
CA SER A 180 -13.70 16.88 -18.48
C SER A 180 -15.12 16.70 -19.04
N GLY A 181 -15.53 15.45 -19.30
CA GLY A 181 -16.82 15.12 -19.91
C GLY A 181 -16.94 15.38 -21.42
N VAL A 182 -15.83 15.72 -22.10
CA VAL A 182 -15.77 15.77 -23.57
C VAL A 182 -15.12 14.48 -24.07
N VAL A 183 -15.86 13.71 -24.86
CA VAL A 183 -15.38 12.44 -25.43
C VAL A 183 -14.87 12.69 -26.84
N THR A 184 -13.61 12.33 -27.09
CA THR A 184 -13.00 12.35 -28.41
C THR A 184 -12.91 10.93 -28.94
N LEU A 185 -13.45 10.71 -30.13
CA LEU A 185 -13.38 9.46 -30.86
C LEU A 185 -12.37 9.62 -32.00
N ALA A 186 -11.40 8.71 -32.09
CA ALA A 186 -10.41 8.68 -33.15
C ALA A 186 -10.30 7.28 -33.76
N GLY A 187 -10.16 7.19 -35.08
CA GLY A 187 -10.11 5.90 -35.77
C GLY A 187 -10.44 6.00 -37.25
N LEU A 188 -10.30 4.86 -37.94
CA LEU A 188 -10.70 4.70 -39.33
C LEU A 188 -12.00 3.91 -39.38
N LEU A 189 -13.05 4.52 -39.94
CA LEU A 189 -14.32 3.86 -40.21
C LEU A 189 -14.54 3.79 -41.73
N PRO A 190 -15.14 2.72 -42.26
CA PRO A 190 -15.35 2.56 -43.70
C PRO A 190 -16.57 3.33 -44.22
N SER A 191 -17.43 3.87 -43.34
CA SER A 191 -18.67 4.53 -43.77
C SER A 191 -19.08 5.65 -42.81
N GLU A 192 -19.68 6.70 -43.37
CA GLU A 192 -20.25 7.81 -42.63
C GLU A 192 -21.44 7.37 -41.74
N ALA A 193 -22.24 6.41 -42.19
CA ALA A 193 -23.33 5.85 -41.39
C ALA A 193 -22.83 5.26 -40.06
N MET A 194 -21.64 4.65 -40.09
CA MET A 194 -21.00 4.04 -38.94
C MET A 194 -20.46 5.09 -37.97
N ARG A 195 -19.92 6.21 -38.50
CA ARG A 195 -19.52 7.39 -37.72
C ARG A 195 -20.70 7.93 -36.91
N ASP A 196 -21.85 8.12 -37.56
CA ASP A 196 -23.03 8.68 -36.92
C ASP A 196 -23.60 7.74 -35.85
N LYS A 197 -23.49 6.42 -36.07
CA LYS A 197 -23.86 5.40 -35.09
C LYS A 197 -22.98 5.46 -33.84
N ALA A 198 -21.66 5.53 -34.01
CA ALA A 198 -20.72 5.67 -32.89
C ALA A 198 -20.98 6.95 -32.08
N VAL A 199 -21.26 8.07 -32.75
CA VAL A 199 -21.64 9.33 -32.09
C VAL A 199 -22.94 9.17 -31.30
N ARG A 200 -23.95 8.49 -31.85
CA ARG A 200 -25.23 8.25 -31.18
C ARG A 200 -25.08 7.41 -29.92
N ILE A 201 -24.31 6.31 -30.00
CA ILE A 201 -24.01 5.44 -28.87
C ILE A 201 -23.30 6.24 -27.77
N THR A 202 -22.27 7.01 -28.15
CA THR A 202 -21.49 7.83 -27.22
C THR A 202 -22.34 8.90 -26.51
N LYS A 203 -23.27 9.55 -27.23
CA LYS A 203 -24.21 10.51 -26.65
C LYS A 203 -25.20 9.88 -25.67
N GLY A 204 -25.49 8.58 -25.80
CA GLY A 204 -26.37 7.84 -24.89
C GLY A 204 -25.76 7.56 -23.51
N VAL A 205 -24.45 7.78 -23.34
CA VAL A 205 -23.76 7.58 -22.07
C VAL A 205 -24.00 8.76 -21.14
N LYS A 206 -24.49 8.47 -19.92
CA LYS A 206 -24.65 9.46 -18.85
C LYS A 206 -23.32 10.18 -18.59
N GLY A 207 -23.35 11.51 -18.43
CA GLY A 207 -22.15 12.31 -18.12
C GLY A 207 -21.39 12.87 -19.34
N VAL A 208 -21.75 12.47 -20.56
CA VAL A 208 -21.17 13.04 -21.78
C VAL A 208 -21.75 14.43 -22.04
N LYS A 209 -20.90 15.46 -22.00
CA LYS A 209 -21.27 16.85 -22.29
C LYS A 209 -21.16 17.17 -23.77
N LYS A 210 -20.11 16.67 -24.43
CA LYS A 210 -19.84 16.89 -25.85
C LYS A 210 -19.10 15.69 -26.43
N VAL A 211 -19.42 15.36 -27.68
CA VAL A 211 -18.70 14.34 -28.45
C VAL A 211 -17.97 15.04 -29.58
N ASN A 212 -16.67 14.76 -29.68
CA ASN A 212 -15.84 15.20 -30.78
C ASN A 212 -15.54 14.01 -31.72
N SER A 213 -15.95 14.15 -32.98
CA SER A 213 -15.74 13.20 -34.08
C SER A 213 -14.73 13.69 -35.14
N ASP A 214 -14.03 14.81 -34.91
CA ASP A 214 -13.07 15.41 -35.86
C ASP A 214 -11.91 14.46 -36.21
N ALA A 215 -11.57 13.54 -35.29
CA ALA A 215 -10.49 12.57 -35.47
C ALA A 215 -10.93 11.24 -36.09
N LEU A 216 -12.21 11.11 -36.50
CA LEU A 216 -12.71 9.95 -37.23
C LEU A 216 -12.53 10.17 -38.74
N LYS A 217 -11.72 9.31 -39.36
CA LYS A 217 -11.55 9.31 -40.81
C LYS A 217 -12.53 8.31 -41.42
N VAL A 218 -13.32 8.77 -42.38
CA VAL A 218 -14.15 7.90 -43.20
C VAL A 218 -13.38 7.52 -44.46
N GLY A 219 -13.23 6.22 -44.69
CA GLY A 219 -12.72 5.69 -45.95
C GLY A 219 -13.78 5.91 -47.02
N SER A 220 -13.53 6.84 -47.93
CA SER A 220 -14.33 7.09 -49.13
C SER A 220 -14.04 6.06 -50.22
#